data_AF-A0AAU9ZKQ0-F1
#
_entry.id   AF-A0AAU9ZKQ0-F1
#
_cell.length_a   1.000
_cell.length_b   1.000
_cell.length_c   1.000
_cell.angle_alpha   90.00
_cell.angle_beta   90.00
_cell.angle_gamma   90.00
#
_symmetry.space_group_name_H-M   'P 1'
#
loop_
_entity.id
_entity.type
_entity.pdbx_description
1 polymer ?
#
loop_
_entity_poly.entity_id
_entity_poly.type
_entity_poly.pdbx_seq_one_letter_code
_entity_poly.pdbx_strand_id
1 'polypeptide(L)'
;MSTRLALNYRNLLVSASQVIFRWWKISLRSEYRTAKPGEIKETHEDFLENSHLQVQIALVFGARILDYVFNLCEGKFDYLERLSDKLLLKIIHYLDLEDIARLSQTSSRFAKLCKCDSLWEQIVQSACDTITPDMRALAKDLGWRQVFFTNKIQLQRQIRRKKQRQGKQKEKHI
;
A
#
# COMPACT_ATOMS: atom_id res chain seq x y z
N MET A 1 28.93 -8.83 40.63
CA MET A 1 27.56 -9.31 40.32
C MET A 1 27.27 -9.02 38.85
N SER A 2 27.35 -10.03 37.98
CA SER A 2 27.14 -9.87 36.54
C SER A 2 25.68 -10.19 36.18
N THR A 3 24.88 -9.15 35.95
CA THR A 3 23.44 -9.28 35.64
C THR A 3 23.21 -9.19 34.13
N ARG A 4 23.59 -10.22 33.36
CA ARG A 4 23.34 -10.36 31.90
C ARG A 4 23.36 -11.87 31.56
N LEU A 5 22.44 -12.53 30.86
CA LEU A 5 21.28 -12.17 30.04
C LEU A 5 20.22 -13.30 30.16
N ALA A 6 18.97 -12.96 30.49
CA ALA A 6 17.84 -13.83 30.14
C ALA A 6 17.03 -13.06 29.09
N LEU A 7 16.87 -13.65 27.91
CA LEU A 7 16.08 -13.10 26.82
C LEU A 7 14.65 -13.61 26.95
N ASN A 8 13.68 -12.72 26.89
CA ASN A 8 12.27 -13.08 26.84
C ASN A 8 11.79 -12.92 25.40
N TYR A 9 11.61 -14.05 24.72
CA TYR A 9 11.03 -14.09 23.40
C TYR A 9 9.50 -14.08 23.52
N ARG A 10 8.85 -13.23 22.74
CA ARG A 10 7.39 -13.14 22.61
C ARG A 10 7.05 -13.12 21.12
N ASN A 11 6.10 -13.93 20.71
CA ASN A 11 5.65 -14.01 19.33
C ASN A 11 4.14 -14.08 19.29
N LEU A 12 3.55 -13.24 18.45
CA LEU A 12 2.13 -13.20 18.18
C LEU A 12 1.93 -13.49 16.69
N LEU A 13 1.08 -14.47 16.39
CA LEU A 13 0.74 -14.88 15.04
C LEU A 13 -0.79 -14.90 14.92
N VAL A 14 -1.32 -14.18 13.93
CA VAL A 14 -2.73 -14.24 13.56
C VAL A 14 -2.83 -14.98 12.23
N SER A 15 -3.46 -16.15 12.24
CA SER A 15 -3.76 -16.94 11.06
C SER A 15 -5.16 -16.61 10.53
N ALA A 16 -5.59 -17.29 9.46
CA ALA A 16 -6.92 -17.14 8.89
C ALA A 16 -8.07 -17.51 9.87
N SER A 17 -7.78 -18.28 10.92
CA SER A 17 -8.81 -18.75 11.86
C SER A 17 -8.40 -18.70 13.34
N GLN A 18 -7.15 -18.39 13.64
CA GLN A 18 -6.62 -18.50 15.00
C GLN A 18 -5.70 -17.33 15.37
N VAL A 19 -5.69 -17.01 16.66
CA VAL A 19 -4.68 -16.17 17.31
C VAL A 19 -3.76 -17.07 18.12
N ILE A 20 -2.46 -16.99 17.87
CA ILE A 20 -1.43 -17.80 18.53
C ILE A 20 -0.46 -16.87 19.26
N PHE A 21 -0.40 -16.98 20.58
CA PHE A 21 0.55 -16.25 21.40
C PHE A 21 1.56 -17.22 22.01
N ARG A 22 2.84 -17.01 21.68
CA ARG A 22 3.98 -17.82 22.13
C ARG A 22 4.92 -17.00 22.97
N TRP A 23 5.50 -17.65 23.97
CA TRP A 23 6.54 -17.04 24.79
C TRP A 23 7.62 -18.04 25.17
N TRP A 24 8.84 -17.55 25.29
CA TRP A 24 9.95 -18.38 25.73
C TRP A 24 10.97 -17.57 26.51
N LYS A 25 11.35 -18.09 27.68
CA LYS A 25 12.45 -17.54 28.48
C LYS A 25 13.72 -18.29 28.10
N ILE A 26 14.59 -17.64 27.34
CA ILE A 26 15.86 -18.18 26.88
C ILE A 26 16.96 -17.71 27.83
N SER A 27 17.58 -18.64 28.55
CA SER A 27 18.68 -18.33 29.46
C SER A 27 19.71 -19.46 29.50
N LEU A 28 20.98 -19.09 29.65
CA LEU A 28 22.10 -20.04 29.81
C LEU A 28 22.15 -20.68 31.21
N ARG A 29 21.36 -20.17 32.15
CA ARG A 29 21.26 -20.67 33.53
C ARG A 29 20.66 -22.07 33.54
N SER A 30 21.22 -22.94 34.38
CA SER A 30 20.82 -24.35 34.50
C SER A 30 19.31 -24.52 34.72
N GLU A 31 18.71 -23.67 35.56
CA GLU A 31 17.27 -23.64 35.90
C GLU A 31 16.33 -23.43 34.69
N TYR A 32 16.83 -22.83 33.61
CA TYR A 32 16.03 -22.52 32.41
C TYR A 32 16.48 -23.31 31.17
N ARG A 33 17.47 -24.20 31.28
CA ARG A 33 17.95 -25.01 30.13
C ARG A 33 16.89 -25.96 29.57
N THR A 34 15.95 -26.38 30.40
CA THR A 34 14.83 -27.26 30.02
C THR A 34 13.51 -26.52 29.84
N ALA A 35 13.50 -25.19 30.00
CA ALA A 35 12.29 -24.40 29.86
C ALA A 35 11.79 -24.48 28.42
N LYS A 36 10.63 -25.10 28.22
CA LYS A 36 9.96 -25.18 26.92
C LYS A 36 9.20 -23.89 26.63
N PRO A 37 9.05 -23.50 25.37
CA PRO A 37 8.17 -22.38 25.01
C PRO A 37 6.73 -22.70 25.44
N GLY A 38 6.05 -21.69 25.98
CA GLY A 38 4.61 -21.72 26.20
C GLY A 38 3.87 -21.21 24.97
N GLU A 39 2.65 -21.70 24.78
CA GLU A 39 1.78 -21.34 23.67
C GLU A 39 0.32 -21.32 24.13
N ILE A 40 -0.41 -20.29 23.71
CA ILE A 40 -1.88 -20.25 23.72
C ILE A 40 -2.33 -20.14 22.27
N LYS A 41 -3.32 -20.94 21.89
CA LYS A 41 -3.98 -20.93 20.59
C LYS A 41 -5.47 -20.79 20.81
N GLU A 42 -6.07 -19.76 20.24
CA GLU A 42 -7.49 -19.50 20.31
C GLU A 42 -8.05 -19.31 18.92
N THR A 43 -9.32 -19.66 18.72
CA THR A 43 -10.05 -19.22 17.54
C THR A 43 -10.22 -17.69 17.57
N HIS A 44 -10.62 -17.08 16.47
CA HIS A 44 -10.95 -15.65 16.47
C HIS A 44 -12.09 -15.34 17.44
N GLU A 45 -13.12 -16.19 17.51
CA GLU A 45 -14.27 -16.05 18.41
C GLU A 45 -13.85 -16.13 19.88
N ASP A 46 -13.09 -17.16 20.25
CA ASP A 46 -12.60 -17.34 21.63
C ASP A 46 -11.71 -16.16 22.06
N PHE A 47 -10.86 -15.66 21.15
CA PHE A 47 -9.98 -14.53 21.42
C PHE A 47 -10.77 -13.25 21.72
N LEU A 48 -11.89 -13.00 21.03
CA LEU A 48 -12.73 -11.83 21.24
C LEU A 48 -13.37 -11.81 22.64
N GLU A 49 -13.59 -12.98 23.23
CA GLU A 49 -14.15 -13.12 24.59
C GLU A 49 -13.04 -13.16 25.67
N ASN A 50 -11.79 -13.48 25.31
CA ASN A 50 -10.69 -13.61 26.25
C ASN A 50 -10.02 -12.27 26.61
N SER A 51 -10.64 -11.53 27.54
CA SER A 51 -10.09 -10.27 28.08
C SER A 51 -8.68 -10.40 28.67
N HIS A 52 -8.32 -11.55 29.25
CA HIS A 52 -7.00 -11.74 29.84
C HIS A 52 -5.91 -11.81 28.75
N LEU A 53 -6.12 -12.57 27.66
CA LEU A 53 -5.17 -12.63 26.55
C LEU A 53 -5.06 -11.28 25.84
N GLN A 54 -6.17 -10.57 25.66
CA GLN A 54 -6.19 -9.21 25.09
C GLN A 54 -5.31 -8.25 25.90
N VAL A 55 -5.47 -8.22 27.22
CA VAL A 55 -4.65 -7.39 28.12
C VAL A 55 -3.17 -7.77 28.01
N GLN A 56 -2.85 -9.07 27.94
CA GLN A 56 -1.46 -9.49 27.77
C GLN A 56 -0.85 -9.03 26.44
N ILE A 57 -1.60 -9.12 25.34
CA ILE A 57 -1.15 -8.65 24.01
C ILE A 57 -0.93 -7.13 24.03
N ALA A 58 -1.85 -6.35 24.61
CA ALA A 58 -1.68 -4.90 24.74
C ALA A 58 -0.45 -4.52 25.58
N LEU A 59 -0.19 -5.23 26.69
CA LEU A 59 0.97 -4.96 27.54
C LEU A 59 2.29 -5.31 26.85
N VAL A 60 2.32 -6.36 26.03
CA VAL A 60 3.56 -6.84 25.39
C VAL A 60 3.84 -6.13 24.05
N PHE A 61 2.83 -5.92 23.22
CA PHE A 61 2.97 -5.40 21.86
C PHE A 61 2.37 -3.99 21.66
N GLY A 62 1.62 -3.48 22.64
CA GLY A 62 0.97 -2.18 22.59
C GLY A 62 -0.47 -2.21 22.07
N ALA A 63 -1.24 -1.19 22.44
CA ALA A 63 -2.67 -1.08 22.08
C ALA A 63 -2.90 -1.09 20.55
N ARG A 64 -2.04 -0.46 19.76
CA ARG A 64 -2.15 -0.44 18.29
C ARG A 64 -2.09 -1.84 17.67
N ILE A 65 -1.28 -2.74 18.24
CA ILE A 65 -1.20 -4.12 17.76
C ILE A 65 -2.43 -4.89 18.21
N LEU A 66 -2.93 -4.67 19.42
CA LEU A 66 -4.17 -5.28 19.87
C LEU A 66 -5.35 -4.87 18.96
N ASP A 67 -5.50 -3.58 18.67
CA ASP A 67 -6.52 -3.06 17.74
C ASP A 67 -6.40 -3.70 16.35
N TYR A 68 -5.16 -3.89 15.87
CA TYR A 68 -4.91 -4.55 14.61
C TYR A 68 -5.34 -6.03 14.63
N VAL A 69 -5.05 -6.76 15.72
CA VAL A 69 -5.51 -8.16 15.89
C VAL A 69 -7.03 -8.23 15.93
N PHE A 70 -7.71 -7.32 16.65
CA PHE A 70 -9.17 -7.24 16.67
C PHE A 70 -9.74 -7.09 15.26
N ASN A 71 -9.21 -6.14 14.48
CA ASN A 71 -9.65 -5.95 13.10
C ASN A 71 -9.49 -7.23 12.27
N LEU A 72 -8.37 -7.95 12.41
CA LEU A 72 -8.18 -9.22 11.71
C LEU A 72 -9.18 -10.30 12.15
N CYS A 73 -9.48 -10.41 13.44
CA CYS A 73 -10.46 -11.36 13.97
C CYS A 73 -11.91 -11.03 13.57
N GLU A 74 -12.23 -9.75 13.38
CA GLU A 74 -13.52 -9.28 12.88
C GLU A 74 -13.65 -9.34 11.35
N GLY A 75 -12.64 -9.88 10.65
CA GLY A 75 -12.63 -9.99 9.19
C GLY A 75 -12.29 -8.69 8.45
N LYS A 76 -11.82 -7.65 9.15
CA LYS A 76 -11.36 -6.38 8.58
C LYS A 76 -9.90 -6.49 8.15
N PHE A 77 -9.66 -7.21 7.07
CA PHE A 77 -8.31 -7.44 6.53
C PHE A 77 -7.81 -6.29 5.67
N ASP A 78 -6.53 -5.97 5.82
CA ASP A 78 -5.74 -5.03 5.03
C ASP A 78 -5.29 -5.64 3.69
N TYR A 79 -6.21 -6.22 2.92
CA TYR A 79 -5.89 -6.93 1.67
C TYR A 79 -5.02 -6.09 0.72
N LEU A 80 -5.34 -4.80 0.60
CA LEU A 80 -4.63 -3.90 -0.30
C LEU A 80 -3.15 -3.73 0.06
N GLU A 81 -2.80 -3.73 1.35
CA GLU A 81 -1.40 -3.65 1.79
C GLU A 81 -0.64 -4.97 1.57
N ARG A 82 -1.34 -6.10 1.48
CA ARG A 82 -0.72 -7.43 1.32
C ARG A 82 -0.53 -7.84 -0.14
N LEU A 83 -1.22 -7.20 -1.08
CA LEU A 83 -1.09 -7.49 -2.49
C LEU A 83 0.33 -7.18 -3.00
N SER A 84 0.80 -7.95 -3.98
CA SER A 84 2.06 -7.65 -4.66
C SER A 84 1.96 -6.34 -5.48
N ASP A 85 3.08 -5.64 -5.63
CA ASP A 85 3.15 -4.40 -6.42
C ASP A 85 2.62 -4.59 -7.85
N LYS A 86 2.85 -5.77 -8.45
CA LYS A 86 2.33 -6.11 -9.78
C LYS A 86 0.80 -6.12 -9.84
N LEU A 87 0.13 -6.65 -8.83
CA LEU A 87 -1.33 -6.67 -8.75
C LEU A 87 -1.87 -5.28 -8.42
N LEU A 88 -1.19 -4.55 -7.53
CA LEU A 88 -1.57 -3.18 -7.21
C LEU A 88 -1.48 -2.26 -8.43
N LEU A 89 -0.42 -2.34 -9.23
CA LEU A 89 -0.31 -1.55 -10.46
C LEU A 89 -1.47 -1.83 -11.43
N LYS A 90 -1.90 -3.09 -11.55
CA LYS A 90 -3.10 -3.43 -12.34
C LYS A 90 -4.37 -2.79 -11.79
N ILE A 91 -4.57 -2.83 -10.47
CA ILE A 91 -5.74 -2.19 -9.82
C ILE A 91 -5.69 -0.68 -10.03
N ILE A 92 -4.54 -0.05 -9.79
CA ILE A 92 -4.33 1.39 -9.95
C ILE A 92 -4.59 1.84 -11.39
N HIS A 93 -4.24 1.02 -12.39
CA HIS A 93 -4.49 1.33 -13.80
C HIS A 93 -5.97 1.49 -14.15
N TYR A 94 -6.89 0.88 -13.40
CA TYR A 94 -8.34 1.04 -13.60
C TYR A 94 -8.92 2.29 -12.92
N LEU A 95 -8.13 3.00 -12.11
CA LEU A 95 -8.57 4.22 -11.44
C LEU A 95 -8.47 5.41 -12.37
N ASP A 96 -9.34 6.40 -12.14
CA ASP A 96 -9.19 7.69 -12.82
C ASP A 96 -8.01 8.50 -12.25
N LEU A 97 -7.64 9.59 -12.92
CA LEU A 97 -6.48 10.38 -12.52
C LEU A 97 -6.66 11.04 -11.14
N GLU A 98 -7.90 11.35 -10.74
CA GLU A 98 -8.18 12.00 -9.47
C GLU A 98 -8.02 11.01 -8.31
N ASP A 99 -8.53 9.80 -8.49
CA ASP A 99 -8.39 8.69 -7.55
C ASP A 99 -6.95 8.22 -7.45
N ILE A 100 -6.19 8.18 -8.56
CA ILE A 100 -4.74 7.94 -8.51
C ILE A 100 -4.04 9.02 -7.67
N ALA A 101 -4.43 10.29 -7.81
CA ALA A 101 -3.85 11.38 -7.03
C ALA A 101 -4.21 11.28 -5.54
N ARG A 102 -5.46 10.93 -5.19
CA ARG A 102 -5.89 10.70 -3.80
C ARG A 102 -5.19 9.48 -3.20
N LEU A 103 -5.14 8.37 -3.92
CA LEU A 103 -4.47 7.13 -3.48
C LEU A 103 -2.98 7.36 -3.22
N SER A 104 -2.32 8.20 -4.04
CA SER A 104 -0.90 8.52 -3.84
C SER A 104 -0.59 9.23 -2.51
N GLN A 105 -1.61 9.76 -1.83
CA GLN A 105 -1.49 10.49 -0.56
C GLN A 105 -1.77 9.61 0.66
N THR A 106 -2.19 8.35 0.49
CA THR A 106 -2.56 7.47 1.62
C THR A 106 -1.36 6.81 2.28
N SER A 107 -0.33 6.45 1.50
CA SER A 107 0.89 5.82 2.04
C SER A 107 2.12 6.09 1.17
N SER A 108 3.31 5.95 1.76
CA SER A 108 4.58 6.09 1.03
C SER A 108 4.74 5.04 -0.08
N ARG A 109 4.13 3.86 0.07
CA ARG A 109 4.12 2.80 -0.94
C ARG A 109 3.25 3.19 -2.13
N PHE A 110 2.01 3.65 -1.90
CA PHE A 110 1.14 4.12 -2.98
C PHE A 110 1.68 5.38 -3.65
N ALA A 111 2.32 6.27 -2.89
CA ALA A 111 3.02 7.43 -3.44
C ALA A 111 4.08 7.04 -4.49
N LYS A 112 4.77 5.92 -4.30
CA LYS A 112 5.74 5.37 -5.26
C LYS A 112 5.05 4.68 -6.43
N LEU A 113 4.09 3.80 -6.16
CA LEU A 113 3.37 3.04 -7.20
C LEU A 113 2.61 3.95 -8.17
N CYS A 114 1.89 4.96 -7.66
CA CYS A 114 1.16 5.93 -8.48
C CYS A 114 2.08 6.87 -9.30
N LYS A 115 3.38 6.87 -9.02
CA LYS A 115 4.40 7.62 -9.79
C LYS A 115 5.26 6.72 -10.67
N CYS A 116 5.03 5.42 -10.65
CA CYS A 116 5.84 4.44 -11.38
C CYS A 116 5.70 4.65 -12.89
N ASP A 117 6.82 4.65 -13.61
CA ASP A 117 6.84 4.97 -15.03
C ASP A 117 6.05 3.97 -15.89
N SER A 118 6.10 2.68 -15.53
CA SER A 118 5.33 1.62 -16.21
C SER A 118 3.81 1.79 -16.09
N LEU A 119 3.32 2.35 -14.97
CA LEU A 119 1.91 2.70 -14.83
C LEU A 119 1.52 3.80 -15.82
N TRP A 120 2.34 4.85 -15.90
CA TRP A 120 2.07 5.99 -16.77
C TRP A 120 2.24 5.64 -18.25
N GLU A 121 3.14 4.72 -18.59
CA GLU A 121 3.22 4.13 -19.93
C GLU A 121 1.89 3.47 -20.32
N GLN A 122 1.35 2.61 -19.45
CA GLN A 122 0.08 1.94 -19.68
C GLN A 122 -1.09 2.93 -19.79
N ILE A 123 -1.12 3.97 -18.96
CA ILE A 123 -2.14 5.04 -19.03
C ILE A 123 -2.06 5.81 -20.36
N VAL A 124 -0.86 6.14 -20.83
CA VAL A 124 -0.69 6.79 -22.13
C VAL A 124 -1.11 5.86 -23.26
N GLN A 125 -0.75 4.59 -23.18
CA GLN A 125 -1.03 3.58 -24.19
C GLN A 125 -2.52 3.24 -24.29
N SER A 126 -3.26 3.28 -23.18
CA SER A 126 -4.72 3.13 -23.21
C SER A 126 -5.45 4.40 -23.68
N ALA A 127 -4.84 5.58 -23.50
CA ALA A 127 -5.43 6.86 -23.89
C ALA A 127 -5.09 7.31 -25.33
N CYS A 128 -4.07 6.74 -25.96
CA CYS A 128 -3.57 7.14 -27.28
C CYS A 128 -3.64 5.97 -28.28
N ASP A 129 -4.28 6.20 -29.43
CA ASP A 129 -4.39 5.20 -30.50
C ASP A 129 -3.04 4.81 -31.12
N THR A 130 -2.04 5.70 -31.08
CA THR A 130 -0.70 5.44 -31.61
C THR A 130 0.36 6.18 -30.79
N ILE A 131 1.35 5.43 -30.29
CA ILE A 131 2.54 5.98 -29.64
C ILE A 131 3.62 6.21 -30.71
N THR A 132 3.99 7.47 -30.96
CA THR A 132 5.02 7.81 -31.95
C THR A 132 6.43 7.55 -31.41
N PRO A 133 7.44 7.35 -32.29
CA PRO A 133 8.84 7.22 -31.88
C PRO A 133 9.35 8.41 -31.06
N ASP A 134 8.93 9.63 -31.43
CA ASP A 134 9.29 10.85 -30.70
C ASP A 134 8.71 10.87 -29.28
N MET A 135 7.48 10.36 -29.08
CA MET A 135 6.90 10.22 -27.74
C MET A 135 7.69 9.24 -26.88
N ARG A 136 8.17 8.12 -27.45
CA ARG A 136 9.02 7.17 -26.73
C ARG A 136 10.39 7.76 -26.39
N ALA A 137 10.99 8.49 -27.33
CA ALA A 137 12.25 9.19 -27.08
C ALA A 137 12.10 10.21 -25.94
N LEU A 138 11.03 11.01 -25.98
CA LEU A 138 10.73 11.98 -24.92
C LEU A 138 10.43 11.31 -23.57
N ALA A 139 9.74 10.16 -23.58
CA ALA A 139 9.46 9.38 -22.37
C ALA A 139 10.75 8.80 -21.77
N LYS A 140 11.71 8.39 -22.61
CA LYS A 140 13.02 7.91 -22.14
C LYS A 140 13.79 9.00 -21.38
N ASP A 141 13.65 10.25 -21.79
CA ASP A 141 14.37 11.37 -21.19
C ASP A 141 13.65 11.97 -19.97
N LEU A 142 12.30 12.04 -19.99
CA LEU A 142 11.51 12.75 -18.98
C LEU A 142 10.58 11.86 -18.14
N GLY A 143 10.35 10.62 -18.54
CA GLY A 143 9.35 9.71 -17.99
C GLY A 143 7.96 9.88 -18.61
N TRP A 144 7.22 8.78 -18.70
CA TRP A 144 5.87 8.71 -19.26
C TRP A 144 4.87 9.60 -18.53
N ARG A 145 5.02 9.77 -17.21
CA ARG A 145 4.18 10.68 -16.43
C ARG A 145 4.28 12.12 -16.94
N GLN A 146 5.51 12.59 -17.17
CA GLN A 146 5.74 13.95 -17.65
C GLN A 146 5.26 14.12 -19.09
N VAL A 147 5.48 13.10 -19.93
CA VAL A 147 4.95 13.06 -21.31
C VAL A 147 3.42 13.18 -21.30
N PHE A 148 2.73 12.42 -20.45
CA PHE A 148 1.27 12.47 -20.34
C PHE A 148 0.76 13.89 -20.06
N PHE A 149 1.30 14.55 -19.03
CA PHE A 149 0.87 15.91 -18.69
C PHE A 149 1.27 16.94 -19.75
N THR A 150 2.46 16.79 -20.35
CA THR A 150 2.92 17.69 -21.42
C THR A 150 2.02 17.58 -22.65
N ASN A 151 1.65 16.35 -23.04
CA ASN A 151 0.84 16.11 -24.24
C ASN A 151 -0.61 16.53 -24.04
N LYS A 152 -1.20 16.30 -22.85
CA LYS A 152 -2.55 16.79 -22.50
C LYS A 152 -2.60 18.32 -22.49
N ILE A 153 -1.57 18.99 -21.96
CA ILE A 153 -1.45 20.46 -21.97
C ILE A 153 -1.25 20.98 -23.41
N GLN A 154 -0.44 20.31 -24.23
CA GLN A 154 -0.24 20.66 -25.63
C GLN A 154 -1.54 20.51 -26.45
N LEU A 155 -2.29 19.41 -26.27
CA LEU A 155 -3.61 19.20 -26.87
C LEU A 155 -4.61 20.28 -26.45
N GLN A 156 -4.70 20.60 -25.16
CA GLN A 156 -5.56 21.69 -24.67
C GLN A 156 -5.17 23.05 -25.28
N ARG A 157 -3.86 23.33 -25.41
CA ARG A 157 -3.36 24.58 -26.04
C ARG A 157 -3.74 24.64 -27.53
N GLN A 158 -3.66 23.52 -28.25
CA GLN A 158 -4.07 23.44 -29.64
C GLN A 158 -5.59 23.61 -29.81
N ILE A 159 -6.41 22.99 -28.95
CA ILE A 159 -7.86 23.14 -28.94
C ILE A 159 -8.24 24.61 -28.67
N ARG A 160 -7.60 25.27 -27.70
CA ARG A 160 -7.83 26.69 -27.40
C ARG A 160 -7.47 27.59 -28.58
N ARG A 161 -6.35 27.33 -29.26
CA ARG A 161 -5.95 28.05 -30.49
C ARG A 161 -6.95 27.84 -31.63
N LYS A 162 -7.49 26.63 -31.82
CA LYS A 162 -8.54 26.35 -32.82
C LYS A 162 -9.83 27.11 -32.51
N LYS A 163 -10.31 27.07 -31.25
CA LYS A 163 -11.51 27.83 -30.81
C LYS A 163 -11.35 29.33 -31.02
N GLN A 164 -10.17 29.89 -30.70
CA GLN A 164 -9.88 31.31 -30.93
C GLN A 164 -9.80 31.68 -32.42
N ARG A 165 -9.28 30.80 -33.28
CA ARG A 165 -9.26 31.03 -34.73
C ARG A 165 -10.65 30.97 -35.35
N GLN A 166 -11.51 30.05 -34.90
CA GLN A 166 -12.89 29.93 -35.35
C GLN A 166 -13.77 31.12 -34.86
N GLY A 167 -13.55 31.63 -33.65
CA GLY A 167 -14.22 32.85 -33.16
C GLY A 167 -13.86 34.09 -33.99
N LYS A 168 -12.58 34.30 -34.31
CA LYS A 168 -12.10 35.41 -35.14
C LYS A 168 -12.56 35.35 -36.61
N GLN A 169 -12.89 34.16 -37.12
CA GLN A 169 -13.47 34.01 -38.47
C GLN A 169 -14.96 34.39 -38.48
N LYS A 170 -15.70 34.10 -37.41
CA LYS A 170 -17.11 34.49 -37.28
C LYS A 170 -17.31 36.01 -37.11
N GLU A 171 -16.41 36.69 -36.39
CA GLU A 171 -16.45 38.15 -36.23
C GLU A 171 -16.08 38.94 -37.51
N LYS A 172 -15.44 38.30 -38.50
CA LYS A 172 -15.08 38.93 -39.78
C LYS A 172 -16.16 38.77 -40.88
N HIS A 173 -17.25 38.09 -40.59
CA HIS A 173 -18.36 37.84 -41.52
C HIS A 173 -19.69 38.41 -41.00
N ILE A 174 -19.62 39.34 -40.04
CA ILE A 174 -20.73 40.18 -39.58
C ILE A 174 -20.42 41.62 -39.97
#